data_AF-K2CXP8-F1
#
_entry.id   AF-K2CXP8-F1
#
_cell.length_a   1.000
_cell.length_b   1.000
_cell.length_c   1.000
_cell.angle_alpha   90.00
_cell.angle_beta   90.00
_cell.angle_gamma   90.00
#
_symmetry.space_group_name_H-M   'P 1'
#
loop_
_entity.id
_entity.type
_entity.pdbx_description
1 polymer ?
#
loop_
_entity_poly.entity_id
_entity_poly.type
_entity_poly.pdbx_seq_one_letter_code
_entity_poly.pdbx_strand_id
1 'polypeptide(L)'
;MARINTETEARFVDELRGLQTPFSSRAEAAEAFETNGAEHLSVDELERVKLEKILQVLRHPVLDHLIDKGQITFAMIKPHADEGKGLSNNDDEAAMGLIREIGEERAVFQLPFKFTKRDVERFYGPHKNEFEARKVKKPTDNERTVWDQIMHYYPSGPVTFLLVYVPEGSAVEWLTDITGPTLPKKEDPDSIRKRHGAKLPNNYVHRSSSIPEVKREVDVLANIIEKSIAGRTL
;
A
#
# COMPACT_ATOMS: atom_id res chain seq x y z
N MET A 1 -24.00 4.97 -19.78
CA MET A 1 -23.45 4.98 -18.41
C MET A 1 -24.29 5.92 -17.57
N ALA A 2 -24.73 5.51 -16.38
CA ALA A 2 -25.36 6.42 -15.42
C ALA A 2 -24.38 7.55 -15.06
N ARG A 3 -24.86 8.79 -14.90
CA ARG A 3 -24.00 9.88 -14.42
C ARG A 3 -23.53 9.56 -13.01
N ILE A 4 -22.22 9.55 -12.79
CA ILE A 4 -21.64 9.54 -11.44
C ILE A 4 -21.97 10.89 -10.81
N ASN A 5 -22.68 10.87 -9.69
CA ASN A 5 -23.08 12.05 -8.93
C ASN A 5 -22.56 11.92 -7.48
N THR A 6 -22.68 12.99 -6.69
CA THR A 6 -22.18 13.04 -5.31
C THR A 6 -22.75 11.93 -4.41
N GLU A 7 -24.01 11.54 -4.61
CA GLU A 7 -24.63 10.43 -3.85
C GLU A 7 -23.99 9.08 -4.20
N THR A 8 -23.71 8.86 -5.49
CA THR A 8 -23.02 7.65 -5.97
C THR A 8 -21.57 7.60 -5.47
N GLU A 9 -20.88 8.75 -5.46
CA GLU A 9 -19.53 8.88 -4.89
C GLU A 9 -19.54 8.54 -3.38
N ALA A 10 -20.44 9.15 -2.60
CA ALA A 10 -20.52 8.93 -1.17
C ALA A 10 -20.80 7.45 -0.83
N ARG A 11 -21.78 6.84 -1.50
CA ARG A 11 -22.10 5.41 -1.31
C ARG A 11 -20.92 4.51 -1.66
N PHE A 12 -20.15 4.85 -2.70
CA PHE A 12 -18.97 4.09 -3.08
C PHE A 12 -17.84 4.20 -2.05
N VAL A 13 -17.63 5.38 -1.46
CA VAL A 13 -16.66 5.56 -0.37
C VAL A 13 -17.10 4.79 0.88
N ASP A 14 -18.39 4.74 1.18
CA ASP A 14 -18.91 3.92 2.29
C ASP A 14 -18.76 2.42 2.00
N GLU A 15 -18.94 1.99 0.75
CA GLU A 15 -18.66 0.62 0.32
C GLU A 15 -17.19 0.26 0.52
N LEU A 16 -16.25 1.15 0.16
CA LEU A 16 -14.81 0.97 0.42
C LEU A 16 -14.53 0.72 1.91
N ARG A 17 -15.13 1.54 2.79
CA ARG A 17 -14.97 1.43 4.25
C ARG A 17 -15.51 0.13 4.81
N GLY A 18 -16.59 -0.38 4.22
CA GLY A 18 -17.26 -1.60 4.65
C GLY A 18 -16.67 -2.89 4.08
N LEU A 19 -15.62 -2.80 3.25
CA LEU A 19 -15.00 -3.99 2.66
C LEU A 19 -14.37 -4.88 3.75
N GLN A 20 -14.78 -6.13 3.76
CA GLN A 20 -14.11 -7.15 4.56
C GLN A 20 -12.84 -7.62 3.84
N THR A 21 -11.74 -7.69 4.57
CA THR A 21 -10.45 -8.19 4.08
C THR A 21 -10.33 -9.70 4.32
N PRO A 22 -9.58 -10.43 3.46
CA PRO A 22 -9.28 -11.84 3.71
C PRO A 22 -8.58 -12.03 5.06
N PHE A 23 -7.63 -11.14 5.37
CA PHE A 23 -6.86 -11.17 6.61
C PHE A 23 -7.27 -10.01 7.53
N SER A 24 -7.46 -10.32 8.79
CA SER A 24 -7.77 -9.37 9.87
C SER A 24 -6.53 -8.63 10.38
N SER A 25 -5.33 -9.14 10.09
CA SER A 25 -4.05 -8.59 10.53
C SER A 25 -2.94 -8.80 9.51
N ARG A 26 -1.84 -8.08 9.69
CA ARG A 26 -0.59 -8.24 8.96
C ARG A 26 0.11 -9.54 9.33
N ALA A 27 0.03 -9.96 10.60
CA ALA A 27 0.51 -11.27 11.04
C ALA A 27 -0.19 -12.42 10.29
N GLU A 28 -1.52 -12.40 10.22
CA GLU A 28 -2.31 -13.41 9.50
C GLU A 28 -1.98 -13.41 8.00
N ALA A 29 -1.83 -12.21 7.39
CA ALA A 29 -1.40 -12.10 6.00
C ALA A 29 0.01 -12.69 5.77
N ALA A 30 0.93 -12.59 6.73
CA ALA A 30 2.25 -13.21 6.62
C ALA A 30 2.19 -14.74 6.74
N GLU A 31 1.46 -15.25 7.75
CA GLU A 31 1.30 -16.70 7.99
C GLU A 31 0.64 -17.42 6.82
N ALA A 32 -0.40 -16.81 6.22
CA ALA A 32 -1.07 -17.34 5.04
C ALA A 32 -0.11 -17.51 3.85
N PHE A 33 0.89 -16.64 3.71
CA PHE A 33 1.88 -16.76 2.64
C PHE A 33 2.94 -17.82 2.91
N GLU A 34 3.38 -17.98 4.16
CA GLU A 34 4.39 -18.97 4.54
C GLU A 34 3.85 -20.40 4.39
N THR A 35 2.60 -20.63 4.79
CA THR A 35 1.93 -21.92 4.69
C THR A 35 1.71 -22.38 3.24
N ASN A 36 1.57 -21.44 2.30
CA ASN A 36 1.21 -21.70 0.91
C ASN A 36 2.40 -21.74 -0.07
N GLY A 37 3.64 -21.74 0.42
CA GLY A 37 4.82 -22.00 -0.42
C GLY A 37 5.31 -20.85 -1.30
N ALA A 38 5.08 -19.60 -0.90
CA ALA A 38 5.72 -18.39 -1.45
C ALA A 38 5.48 -18.01 -2.93
N GLU A 39 4.69 -18.77 -3.70
CA GLU A 39 4.35 -18.42 -5.08
C GLU A 39 2.87 -18.03 -5.29
N HIS A 40 1.96 -18.49 -4.43
CA HIS A 40 0.53 -18.24 -4.54
C HIS A 40 -0.12 -18.06 -3.16
N LEU A 41 -0.99 -17.05 -3.03
CA LEU A 41 -1.96 -16.95 -1.94
C LEU A 41 -2.99 -18.07 -2.09
N SER A 42 -2.84 -19.17 -1.36
CA SER A 42 -3.91 -20.16 -1.28
C SER A 42 -4.90 -19.66 -0.23
N VAL A 43 -6.00 -19.11 -0.74
CA VAL A 43 -7.10 -18.58 0.04
C VAL A 43 -8.25 -19.57 0.04
N ASP A 44 -8.95 -19.72 1.16
CA ASP A 44 -10.17 -20.52 1.23
C ASP A 44 -11.32 -19.89 0.41
N GLU A 45 -12.46 -20.57 0.31
CA GLU A 45 -13.60 -20.09 -0.48
C GLU A 45 -14.16 -18.76 0.05
N LEU A 46 -14.15 -18.55 1.36
CA LEU A 46 -14.64 -17.32 1.98
C LEU A 46 -13.71 -16.13 1.70
N GLU A 47 -12.40 -16.34 1.85
CA GLU A 47 -11.37 -15.38 1.51
C GLU A 47 -11.37 -15.05 0.01
N ARG A 48 -11.66 -16.02 -0.86
CA ARG A 48 -11.85 -15.81 -2.30
C ARG A 48 -13.01 -14.87 -2.60
N VAL A 49 -14.16 -15.05 -1.96
CA VAL A 49 -15.33 -14.15 -2.12
C VAL A 49 -14.99 -12.73 -1.68
N LYS A 50 -14.25 -12.57 -0.58
CA LYS A 50 -13.77 -11.26 -0.11
C LYS A 50 -12.83 -10.61 -1.14
N LEU A 51 -11.87 -11.37 -1.67
CA LEU A 51 -10.95 -10.88 -2.70
C LEU A 51 -11.68 -10.50 -4.00
N GLU A 52 -12.68 -11.28 -4.43
CA GLU A 52 -13.52 -10.94 -5.59
C GLU A 52 -14.27 -9.63 -5.38
N LYS A 53 -14.81 -9.40 -4.18
CA LYS A 53 -15.48 -8.14 -3.85
C LYS A 53 -14.51 -6.95 -3.85
N ILE A 54 -13.31 -7.12 -3.29
CA ILE A 54 -12.26 -6.11 -3.36
C ILE A 54 -11.89 -5.82 -4.81
N LEU A 55 -11.70 -6.86 -5.64
CA LEU A 55 -11.37 -6.70 -7.06
C LEU A 55 -12.46 -5.92 -7.81
N GLN A 56 -13.74 -6.22 -7.55
CA GLN A 56 -14.85 -5.46 -8.14
C GLN A 56 -14.77 -3.97 -7.81
N VAL A 57 -14.46 -3.62 -6.57
CA VAL A 57 -14.35 -2.22 -6.12
C VAL A 57 -13.11 -1.55 -6.70
N LEU A 58 -11.95 -2.23 -6.74
CA LEU A 58 -10.72 -1.70 -7.35
C LEU A 58 -10.85 -1.47 -8.87
N ARG A 59 -11.75 -2.19 -9.53
CA ARG A 59 -12.07 -2.05 -10.96
C ARG A 59 -13.27 -1.15 -11.23
N HIS A 60 -13.89 -0.60 -10.19
CA HIS A 60 -15.15 0.12 -10.34
C HIS A 60 -14.93 1.52 -10.97
N PRO A 61 -15.74 1.95 -11.95
CA PRO A 61 -15.57 3.25 -12.60
C PRO A 61 -15.66 4.46 -11.65
N VAL A 62 -16.34 4.34 -10.51
CA VAL A 62 -16.39 5.41 -9.50
C VAL A 62 -15.04 5.59 -8.81
N LEU A 63 -14.25 4.53 -8.62
CA LEU A 63 -12.89 4.69 -8.09
C LEU A 63 -12.02 5.51 -9.05
N ASP A 64 -12.04 5.15 -10.34
CA ASP A 64 -11.28 5.87 -11.36
C ASP A 64 -11.71 7.35 -11.43
N HIS A 65 -13.02 7.61 -11.35
CA HIS A 65 -13.56 8.95 -11.30
C HIS A 65 -13.07 9.76 -10.08
N LEU A 66 -13.06 9.15 -8.88
CA LEU A 66 -12.58 9.79 -7.66
C LEU A 66 -11.07 10.04 -7.69
N ILE A 67 -10.29 9.14 -8.31
CA ILE A 67 -8.86 9.32 -8.55
C ILE A 67 -8.62 10.50 -9.52
N ASP A 68 -9.39 10.58 -10.61
CA ASP A 68 -9.28 11.69 -11.59
C ASP A 68 -9.65 13.05 -10.99
N LYS A 69 -10.62 13.08 -10.08
CA LYS A 69 -10.96 14.28 -9.30
C LYS A 69 -9.89 14.63 -8.25
N GLY A 70 -8.88 13.78 -8.07
CA GLY A 70 -7.85 13.93 -7.05
C GLY A 70 -8.34 13.62 -5.63
N GLN A 71 -9.52 13.06 -5.45
CA GLN A 71 -10.12 12.81 -4.13
C GLN A 71 -9.68 11.49 -3.51
N ILE A 72 -9.14 10.54 -4.29
CA ILE A 72 -8.51 9.32 -3.79
C ILE A 72 -7.04 9.27 -4.20
N THR A 73 -6.19 8.87 -3.26
CA THR A 73 -4.80 8.49 -3.52
C THR A 73 -4.49 7.11 -2.93
N PHE A 74 -3.35 6.56 -3.32
CA PHE A 74 -2.87 5.27 -2.85
C PHE A 74 -1.70 5.47 -1.88
N ALA A 75 -1.72 4.71 -0.78
CA ALA A 75 -0.65 4.66 0.20
C ALA A 75 -0.38 3.22 0.61
N MET A 76 0.76 3.01 1.27
CA MET A 76 1.06 1.72 1.85
C MET A 76 1.93 1.86 3.09
N ILE A 77 1.54 1.18 4.16
CA ILE A 77 2.39 0.97 5.33
C ILE A 77 3.36 -0.17 5.02
N LYS A 78 4.66 0.14 5.08
CA LYS A 78 5.75 -0.77 4.69
C LYS A 78 5.97 -1.89 5.73
N PRO A 79 6.81 -2.90 5.44
CA PRO A 79 7.18 -3.92 6.41
C PRO A 79 7.92 -3.36 7.62
N HIS A 80 7.88 -4.12 8.72
CA HIS A 80 8.62 -3.81 9.95
C HIS A 80 8.30 -2.41 10.47
N ALA A 81 7.00 -2.12 10.59
CA ALA A 81 6.51 -0.87 11.16
C ALA A 81 6.92 -0.74 12.64
N ASP A 82 7.08 -1.86 13.33
CA ASP A 82 7.57 -1.97 14.70
C ASP A 82 9.00 -1.45 14.92
N GLU A 83 9.79 -1.34 13.85
CA GLU A 83 11.11 -0.70 13.92
C GLU A 83 11.01 0.84 14.01
N GLY A 84 9.82 1.43 13.88
CA GLY A 84 9.60 2.86 13.86
C GLY A 84 9.83 3.54 15.21
N LYS A 85 10.52 4.69 15.19
CA LYS A 85 10.77 5.44 16.42
C LYS A 85 9.43 5.88 17.05
N GLY A 86 9.23 5.50 18.30
CA GLY A 86 8.02 5.88 19.07
C GLY A 86 6.75 5.14 18.66
N LEU A 87 6.86 4.08 17.85
CA LEU A 87 5.76 3.15 17.58
C LEU A 87 5.81 1.94 18.52
N SER A 88 4.76 1.13 18.50
CA SER A 88 4.71 -0.15 19.21
C SER A 88 5.80 -1.10 18.69
N ASN A 89 6.25 -2.03 19.52
CA ASN A 89 7.14 -3.13 19.10
C ASN A 89 6.36 -4.31 18.48
N ASN A 90 5.04 -4.15 18.30
CA ASN A 90 4.20 -5.06 17.55
C ASN A 90 3.88 -4.44 16.16
N ASP A 91 4.17 -5.16 15.07
CA ASP A 91 4.07 -4.63 13.70
C ASP A 91 2.63 -4.22 13.32
N ASP A 92 1.63 -4.97 13.77
CA ASP A 92 0.21 -4.64 13.57
C ASP A 92 -0.17 -3.35 14.30
N GLU A 93 0.16 -3.25 15.58
CA GLU A 93 -0.12 -2.04 16.37
C GLU A 93 0.63 -0.82 15.85
N ALA A 94 1.88 -0.99 15.43
CA ALA A 94 2.69 0.07 14.85
C ALA A 94 2.11 0.55 13.52
N ALA A 95 1.68 -0.37 12.65
CA ALA A 95 1.01 -0.04 11.40
C ALA A 95 -0.30 0.71 11.64
N MET A 96 -1.10 0.28 12.62
CA MET A 96 -2.31 1.00 13.03
C MET A 96 -2.00 2.38 13.60
N GLY A 97 -0.89 2.54 14.33
CA GLY A 97 -0.39 3.85 14.77
C GLY A 97 -0.14 4.80 13.59
N LEU A 98 0.51 4.31 12.53
CA LEU A 98 0.74 5.09 11.32
C LEU A 98 -0.55 5.42 10.56
N ILE A 99 -1.51 4.49 10.52
CA ILE A 99 -2.83 4.71 9.91
C ILE A 99 -3.60 5.79 10.69
N ARG A 100 -3.50 5.81 12.03
CA ARG A 100 -4.07 6.88 12.86
C ARG A 100 -3.44 8.24 12.59
N GLU A 101 -2.14 8.29 12.30
CA GLU A 101 -1.49 9.54 11.88
C GLU A 101 -1.96 10.01 10.49
N ILE A 102 -2.35 9.08 9.61
CA ILE A 102 -3.02 9.37 8.33
C ILE A 102 -4.51 9.72 8.55
N GLY A 103 -5.11 9.37 9.68
CA GLY A 103 -6.54 9.52 9.94
C GLY A 103 -7.34 8.31 9.47
N GLU A 104 -7.88 7.56 10.43
CA GLU A 104 -8.68 6.36 10.19
C GLU A 104 -9.92 6.66 9.35
N GLU A 105 -10.50 7.85 9.47
CA GLU A 105 -11.65 8.30 8.70
C GLU A 105 -11.34 8.55 7.21
N ARG A 106 -10.06 8.78 6.91
CA ARG A 106 -9.53 9.02 5.55
C ARG A 106 -8.99 7.76 4.92
N ALA A 107 -8.45 6.83 5.70
CA ALA A 107 -8.01 5.51 5.24
C ALA A 107 -9.23 4.61 4.98
N VAL A 108 -9.96 4.91 3.90
CA VAL A 108 -11.26 4.30 3.57
C VAL A 108 -11.16 2.88 3.03
N PHE A 109 -9.96 2.39 2.72
CA PHE A 109 -9.71 1.00 2.39
C PHE A 109 -8.38 0.61 2.99
N GLN A 110 -8.31 -0.61 3.53
CA GLN A 110 -7.10 -1.18 4.11
C GLN A 110 -7.02 -2.63 3.69
N LEU A 111 -5.84 -3.10 3.27
CA LEU A 111 -5.61 -4.49 2.94
C LEU A 111 -4.21 -4.92 3.42
N PRO A 112 -4.14 -5.67 4.53
CA PRO A 112 -2.94 -6.40 4.90
C PRO A 112 -2.54 -7.38 3.79
N PHE A 113 -1.27 -7.41 3.42
CA PHE A 113 -0.78 -8.20 2.30
C PHE A 113 0.70 -8.55 2.49
N LYS A 114 1.17 -9.67 1.94
CA LYS A 114 2.60 -10.00 1.90
C LYS A 114 3.09 -9.98 0.45
N PHE A 115 4.04 -9.12 0.13
CA PHE A 115 4.61 -9.14 -1.21
C PHE A 115 5.46 -10.40 -1.45
N THR A 116 5.27 -11.04 -2.60
CA THR A 116 6.31 -11.89 -3.21
C THR A 116 7.33 -11.02 -3.96
N LYS A 117 8.51 -11.56 -4.28
CA LYS A 117 9.48 -10.87 -5.16
C LYS A 117 8.86 -10.46 -6.50
N ARG A 118 8.03 -11.33 -7.08
CA ARG A 118 7.35 -11.06 -8.35
C ARG A 118 6.36 -9.91 -8.25
N ASP A 119 5.70 -9.77 -7.09
CA ASP A 119 4.77 -8.66 -6.87
C ASP A 119 5.52 -7.34 -6.65
N VAL A 120 6.66 -7.36 -5.97
CA VAL A 120 7.55 -6.18 -5.88
C VAL A 120 8.02 -5.76 -7.27
N GLU A 121 8.41 -6.71 -8.12
CA GLU A 121 8.78 -6.43 -9.51
C GLU A 121 7.64 -5.80 -10.31
N ARG A 122 6.40 -6.26 -10.13
CA ARG A 122 5.23 -5.65 -10.78
C ARG A 122 4.97 -4.24 -10.27
N PHE A 123 5.10 -4.03 -8.96
CA PHE A 123 4.78 -2.77 -8.33
C PHE A 123 5.83 -1.68 -8.60
N TYR A 124 7.12 -1.99 -8.41
CA TYR A 124 8.23 -1.05 -8.54
C TYR A 124 8.99 -1.16 -9.87
N GLY A 125 8.70 -2.17 -10.69
CA GLY A 125 9.34 -2.39 -11.99
C GLY A 125 9.37 -1.20 -12.95
N PRO A 126 8.30 -0.37 -13.05
CA PRO A 126 8.32 0.84 -13.87
C PRO A 126 9.45 1.81 -13.50
N HIS A 127 9.90 1.78 -12.25
CA HIS A 127 10.97 2.63 -11.70
C HIS A 127 12.30 1.90 -11.54
N LYS A 128 12.39 0.63 -12.00
CA LYS A 128 13.57 -0.23 -11.80
C LYS A 128 14.86 0.41 -12.29
N ASN A 129 14.87 0.97 -13.50
CA ASN A 129 16.08 1.58 -14.07
C ASN A 129 16.59 2.75 -13.20
N GLU A 130 15.69 3.57 -12.65
CA GLU A 130 16.07 4.65 -11.72
C GLU A 130 16.67 4.07 -10.44
N PHE A 131 16.05 3.03 -9.88
CA PHE A 131 16.50 2.38 -8.64
C PHE A 131 17.82 1.62 -8.81
N GLU A 132 18.07 1.00 -9.95
CA GLU A 132 19.34 0.31 -10.25
C GLU A 132 20.50 1.30 -10.46
N ALA A 133 20.21 2.47 -11.06
CA ALA A 133 21.21 3.53 -11.23
C ALA A 133 21.66 4.14 -9.90
N ARG A 134 20.80 4.13 -8.87
CA ARG A 134 21.07 4.72 -7.56
C ARG A 134 21.82 3.74 -6.65
N LYS A 135 23.09 4.03 -6.37
CA LYS A 135 23.90 3.26 -5.41
C LYS A 135 23.52 3.57 -3.96
N VAL A 136 23.61 2.56 -3.10
CA VAL A 136 23.39 2.72 -1.66
C VAL A 136 24.68 3.17 -0.98
N LYS A 137 24.57 3.96 0.09
CA LYS A 137 25.75 4.54 0.78
C LYS A 137 26.62 3.48 1.47
N LYS A 138 26.02 2.40 1.96
CA LYS A 138 26.68 1.30 2.67
C LYS A 138 26.27 -0.03 2.02
N PRO A 139 26.89 -0.40 0.89
CA PRO A 139 26.50 -1.60 0.18
C PRO A 139 26.90 -2.86 0.95
N THR A 140 26.08 -3.90 0.83
CA THR A 140 26.46 -5.28 1.18
C THR A 140 26.77 -6.05 -0.10
N ASP A 141 27.20 -7.31 0.00
CA ASP A 141 27.43 -8.14 -1.18
C ASP A 141 26.18 -8.26 -2.07
N ASN A 142 25.00 -8.26 -1.45
CA ASN A 142 23.70 -8.47 -2.09
C ASN A 142 22.84 -7.21 -2.25
N GLU A 143 23.20 -6.09 -1.61
CA GLU A 143 22.45 -4.83 -1.70
C GLU A 143 23.37 -3.69 -2.12
N ARG A 144 23.54 -3.50 -3.43
CA ARG A 144 24.44 -2.49 -4.00
C ARG A 144 23.69 -1.29 -4.57
N THR A 145 22.42 -1.48 -4.91
CA THR A 145 21.53 -0.49 -5.50
C THR A 145 20.26 -0.32 -4.67
N VAL A 146 19.53 0.77 -4.90
CA VAL A 146 18.21 0.97 -4.29
C VAL A 146 17.25 -0.14 -4.73
N TRP A 147 17.39 -0.64 -5.96
CA TRP A 147 16.60 -1.76 -6.45
C TRP A 147 16.83 -3.04 -5.63
N ASP A 148 18.10 -3.38 -5.34
CA ASP A 148 18.43 -4.55 -4.53
C ASP A 148 17.78 -4.45 -3.14
N GLN A 149 17.86 -3.27 -2.51
CA GLN A 149 17.22 -3.01 -1.23
C GLN A 149 15.69 -3.17 -1.30
N ILE A 150 15.03 -2.67 -2.36
CA ILE A 150 13.58 -2.82 -2.53
C ILE A 150 13.21 -4.30 -2.66
N MET A 151 13.96 -5.06 -3.48
CA MET A 151 13.73 -6.48 -3.72
C MET A 151 14.00 -7.37 -2.50
N HIS A 152 14.84 -6.92 -1.58
CA HIS A 152 15.06 -7.60 -0.31
C HIS A 152 14.03 -7.19 0.76
N TYR A 153 13.77 -5.89 0.89
CA TYR A 153 13.00 -5.33 1.99
C TYR A 153 11.50 -5.57 1.87
N TYR A 154 10.86 -5.31 0.73
CA TYR A 154 9.40 -5.46 0.63
C TYR A 154 8.92 -6.91 0.84
N PRO A 155 9.64 -7.94 0.34
CA PRO A 155 9.30 -9.33 0.63
C PRO A 155 9.73 -9.80 2.02
N SER A 156 10.32 -8.96 2.88
CA SER A 156 10.81 -9.40 4.21
C SER A 156 9.74 -9.36 5.31
N GLY A 157 8.63 -8.64 5.11
CA GLY A 157 7.49 -8.63 6.04
C GLY A 157 6.18 -8.23 5.34
N PRO A 158 5.05 -8.21 6.05
CA PRO A 158 3.77 -7.78 5.50
C PRO A 158 3.73 -6.27 5.25
N VAL A 159 2.77 -5.83 4.45
CA VAL A 159 2.42 -4.44 4.17
C VAL A 159 0.93 -4.23 4.40
N THR A 160 0.50 -2.97 4.47
CA THR A 160 -0.92 -2.63 4.46
C THR A 160 -1.15 -1.65 3.31
N PHE A 161 -1.84 -2.07 2.27
CA PHE A 161 -2.29 -1.16 1.21
C PHE A 161 -3.43 -0.30 1.72
N LEU A 162 -3.44 0.96 1.32
CA LEU A 162 -4.45 1.93 1.73
C LEU A 162 -4.97 2.68 0.50
N LEU A 163 -6.28 2.93 0.46
CA LEU A 163 -6.82 4.06 -0.31
C LEU A 163 -7.17 5.17 0.68
N VAL A 164 -6.67 6.36 0.40
CA VAL A 164 -6.89 7.54 1.24
C VAL A 164 -7.83 8.48 0.51
N TYR A 165 -8.97 8.79 1.14
CA TYR A 165 -9.98 9.70 0.63
C TYR A 165 -9.87 11.08 1.25
N VAL A 166 -9.85 12.09 0.40
CA VAL A 166 -9.90 13.50 0.77
C VAL A 166 -11.04 14.12 -0.04
N PRO A 167 -12.16 14.53 0.61
CA PRO A 167 -13.35 14.99 -0.11
C PRO A 167 -13.12 16.32 -0.85
N GLU A 168 -12.19 17.15 -0.39
CA GLU A 168 -11.90 18.45 -0.97
C GLU A 168 -10.39 18.62 -1.18
N GLY A 169 -10.01 19.09 -2.37
CA GLY A 169 -8.60 19.28 -2.75
C GLY A 169 -7.94 18.02 -3.30
N SER A 170 -6.61 17.99 -3.28
CA SER A 170 -5.80 16.91 -3.83
C SER A 170 -5.37 15.96 -2.72
N ALA A 171 -5.84 14.72 -2.76
CA ALA A 171 -5.45 13.65 -1.86
C ALA A 171 -3.94 13.35 -1.97
N VAL A 172 -3.36 13.46 -3.17
CA VAL A 172 -1.91 13.30 -3.39
C VAL A 172 -1.13 14.39 -2.65
N GLU A 173 -1.53 15.65 -2.77
CA GLU A 173 -0.86 16.77 -2.08
C GLU A 173 -1.06 16.68 -0.56
N TRP A 174 -2.29 16.43 -0.12
CA TRP A 174 -2.62 16.26 1.29
C TRP A 174 -1.78 15.16 1.96
N LEU A 175 -1.66 13.99 1.31
CA LEU A 175 -0.81 12.92 1.81
C LEU A 175 0.68 13.25 1.70
N THR A 176 1.07 14.08 0.72
CA THR A 176 2.44 14.59 0.58
C THR A 176 2.85 15.37 1.82
N ASP A 177 2.01 16.30 2.26
CA ASP A 177 2.29 17.20 3.36
C ASP A 177 2.41 16.46 4.69
N ILE A 178 1.51 15.51 4.94
CA ILE A 178 1.48 14.77 6.20
C ILE A 178 2.61 13.75 6.30
N THR A 179 2.91 13.04 5.20
CA THR A 179 4.01 12.06 5.21
C THR A 179 5.38 12.75 5.15
N GLY A 180 5.48 13.88 4.46
CA GLY A 180 6.71 14.63 4.25
C GLY A 180 7.69 13.98 3.26
N PRO A 181 8.92 14.53 3.15
CA PRO A 181 9.91 14.08 2.18
C PRO A 181 10.46 12.69 2.50
N THR A 182 11.01 12.02 1.49
CA THR A 182 11.57 10.66 1.60
C THR A 182 12.70 10.58 2.64
N LEU A 183 13.49 11.64 2.75
CA LEU A 183 14.57 11.81 3.72
C LEU A 183 14.38 13.18 4.40
N PRO A 184 13.67 13.22 5.54
CA PRO A 184 13.43 14.48 6.24
C PRO A 184 14.71 15.02 6.88
N LYS A 185 14.85 16.35 6.81
CA LYS A 185 15.88 17.15 7.43
C LYS A 185 15.35 17.83 8.69
N LYS A 186 16.24 18.52 9.42
CA LYS A 186 15.86 19.17 10.69
C LYS A 186 14.83 20.28 10.47
N GLU A 187 14.97 21.01 9.38
CA GLU A 187 14.14 22.14 8.96
C GLU A 187 12.79 21.75 8.34
N ASP A 188 12.61 20.48 7.94
CA ASP A 188 11.36 20.04 7.33
C ASP A 188 10.20 20.07 8.35
N PRO A 189 8.94 20.22 7.92
CA PRO A 189 7.78 20.13 8.79
C PRO A 189 7.72 18.82 9.61
N ASP A 190 6.99 18.84 10.72
CA ASP A 190 6.80 17.64 11.55
C ASP A 190 5.85 16.65 10.88
N SER A 191 6.43 15.78 10.05
CA SER A 191 5.74 14.79 9.25
C SER A 191 5.85 13.38 9.84
N ILE A 192 5.01 12.44 9.38
CA ILE A 192 5.08 11.03 9.79
C ILE A 192 6.51 10.48 9.62
N ARG A 193 7.13 10.73 8.46
CA ARG A 193 8.50 10.27 8.18
C ARG A 193 9.54 10.94 9.06
N LYS A 194 9.32 12.19 9.50
CA LYS A 194 10.24 12.87 10.41
C LYS A 194 10.14 12.33 11.83
N ARG A 195 8.93 12.00 12.29
CA ARG A 195 8.69 11.44 13.63
C ARG A 195 9.20 10.00 13.75
N HIS A 196 8.87 9.16 12.78
CA HIS A 196 9.08 7.72 12.88
C HIS A 196 10.23 7.18 12.04
N GLY A 197 10.53 7.82 10.89
CA GLY A 197 11.51 7.39 9.89
C GLY A 197 12.90 7.10 10.46
N ALA A 198 13.44 5.92 10.17
CA ALA A 198 14.74 5.49 10.71
C ALA A 198 15.82 5.33 9.63
N LYS A 199 15.53 4.64 8.52
CA LYS A 199 16.52 4.27 7.49
C LYS A 199 15.82 4.02 6.14
N LEU A 200 16.44 4.33 5.00
CA LEU A 200 15.92 3.83 3.72
C LEU A 200 16.22 2.33 3.56
N PRO A 201 15.33 1.54 2.90
CA PRO A 201 14.06 1.95 2.28
C PRO A 201 12.88 2.10 3.27
N ASN A 202 13.09 1.82 4.56
CA ASN A 202 12.09 1.93 5.63
C ASN A 202 11.86 3.37 6.16
N ASN A 203 11.16 4.17 5.36
CA ASN A 203 10.52 5.40 5.84
C ASN A 203 9.02 5.18 6.17
N TYR A 204 8.64 3.93 6.45
CA TYR A 204 7.34 3.45 6.93
C TYR A 204 6.10 3.66 6.06
N VAL A 205 6.02 4.76 5.31
CA VAL A 205 4.87 5.06 4.45
C VAL A 205 5.33 5.25 3.00
N HIS A 206 4.80 4.44 2.10
CA HIS A 206 4.78 4.71 0.65
C HIS A 206 3.54 5.55 0.31
N ARG A 207 3.68 6.43 -0.68
CA ARG A 207 2.57 7.23 -1.23
C ARG A 207 2.77 7.40 -2.72
N SER A 208 1.68 7.45 -3.48
CA SER A 208 1.74 7.86 -4.88
C SER A 208 2.19 9.31 -5.01
N SER A 209 2.84 9.63 -6.13
CA SER A 209 3.36 10.97 -6.42
C SER A 209 2.47 11.79 -7.37
N SER A 210 1.51 11.15 -8.05
CA SER A 210 0.65 11.78 -9.05
C SER A 210 -0.59 10.94 -9.33
N ILE A 211 -1.62 11.52 -9.95
CA ILE A 211 -2.83 10.80 -10.38
C ILE A 211 -2.50 9.59 -11.29
N PRO A 212 -1.64 9.71 -12.32
CA PRO A 212 -1.23 8.55 -13.13
C PRO A 212 -0.59 7.43 -12.30
N GLU A 213 0.24 7.77 -11.31
CA GLU A 213 0.83 6.77 -10.41
C GLU A 213 -0.23 6.12 -9.52
N VAL A 214 -1.22 6.86 -9.02
CA VAL A 214 -2.34 6.26 -8.26
C VAL A 214 -3.07 5.23 -9.10
N LYS A 215 -3.45 5.58 -10.35
CA LYS A 215 -4.14 4.65 -11.26
C LYS A 215 -3.31 3.40 -11.53
N ARG A 216 -2.02 3.57 -11.80
CA ARG A 216 -1.08 2.46 -12.03
C ARG A 216 -0.97 1.55 -10.81
N GLU A 217 -0.80 2.11 -9.62
CA GLU A 217 -0.62 1.33 -8.39
C GLU A 217 -1.89 0.56 -8.00
N VAL A 218 -3.06 1.19 -8.17
CA VAL A 218 -4.37 0.53 -8.00
C VAL A 218 -4.55 -0.60 -9.02
N ASP A 219 -4.18 -0.39 -10.29
CA ASP A 219 -4.25 -1.42 -11.33
C ASP A 219 -3.32 -2.60 -11.02
N VAL A 220 -2.08 -2.33 -10.57
CA VAL A 220 -1.15 -3.38 -10.15
C VAL A 220 -1.73 -4.19 -8.98
N LEU A 221 -2.30 -3.53 -7.96
CA LEU A 221 -2.93 -4.22 -6.84
C LEU A 221 -4.09 -5.10 -7.31
N ALA A 222 -4.97 -4.57 -8.16
CA ALA A 222 -6.08 -5.33 -8.74
C ALA A 222 -5.59 -6.57 -9.52
N ASN A 223 -4.55 -6.42 -10.34
CA ASN A 223 -3.93 -7.51 -11.09
C ASN A 223 -3.28 -8.57 -10.19
N ILE A 224 -2.70 -8.17 -9.05
CA ILE A 224 -2.15 -9.11 -8.06
C ILE A 224 -3.29 -9.92 -7.44
N ILE A 225 -4.36 -9.27 -7.00
CA ILE A 225 -5.54 -9.92 -6.40
C ILE A 225 -6.19 -10.89 -7.40
N GLU A 226 -6.41 -10.45 -8.64
CA GLU A 226 -6.98 -11.28 -9.70
C GLU A 226 -6.19 -12.57 -9.92
N LYS A 227 -4.86 -12.48 -9.92
CA LYS A 227 -3.99 -13.65 -10.05
C LYS A 227 -4.03 -14.57 -8.84
N SER A 228 -4.14 -14.01 -7.63
CA SER A 228 -4.33 -14.82 -6.42
C SER A 228 -5.64 -15.60 -6.46
N ILE A 229 -6.72 -15.00 -7.00
CA ILE A 229 -8.00 -15.68 -7.20
C ILE A 229 -7.89 -16.79 -8.26
N ALA A 230 -7.17 -16.53 -9.37
CA ALA A 230 -7.06 -17.45 -10.50
C ALA A 230 -6.10 -18.64 -10.27
N GLY A 231 -5.13 -18.49 -9.36
CA GLY A 231 -4.05 -19.46 -9.08
C GLY A 231 -4.48 -20.83 -8.53
N ARG A 232 -5.78 -21.09 -8.37
CA ARG A 232 -6.35 -22.42 -8.05
C ARG A 232 -7.07 -23.10 -9.23
N THR A 233 -7.01 -22.55 -10.44
CA THR A 233 -7.62 -23.20 -11.62
C THR A 233 -6.69 -24.21 -12.26
N LEU A 234 -6.17 -25.18 -11.50
CA LEU A 234 -5.56 -26.42 -12.00
C LEU A 234 -5.77 -27.55 -10.98
#